data_AF-A0A9D1LIP7-F1
#
_entry.id   AF-A0A9D1LIP7-F1
#
_cell.length_a   1.000
_cell.length_b   1.000
_cell.length_c   1.000
_cell.angle_alpha   90.00
_cell.angle_beta   90.00
_cell.angle_gamma   90.00
#
_symmetry.space_group_name_H-M   'P 1'
#
loop_
_entity.id
_entity.type
_entity.pdbx_description
1 polymer ?
#
loop_
_entity_poly.entity_id
_entity_poly.type
_entity_poly.pdbx_seq_one_letter_code
_entity_poly.pdbx_strand_id
1 'polypeptide(L)'
;YETIRLVDLEEYTQQQCAGQMGIARTTVQGIYDLARKKIARAIVEGRQLLIQGGDYRLCQGRQSFPCCCHCSRHARLEPTEPNSDEKETQQHE
;
A
#
# COMPACT_ATOMS: atom_id res chain seq x y z
N TYR A 1 -3.10 -9.55 4.71
CA TYR A 1 -1.85 -9.94 5.39
C TYR A 1 -0.72 -9.17 4.72
N GLU A 2 -0.45 -7.94 5.18
CA GLU A 2 0.36 -7.00 4.40
C GLU A 2 1.87 -7.25 4.51
N THR A 3 2.35 -7.70 5.68
CA THR A 3 3.77 -7.97 5.95
C THR A 3 4.44 -8.91 4.93
N ILE A 4 3.72 -9.91 4.41
CA ILE A 4 4.24 -10.83 3.38
C ILE A 4 4.47 -10.09 2.07
N ARG A 5 3.54 -9.23 1.66
CA ARG A 5 3.67 -8.42 0.43
C ARG A 5 4.86 -7.45 0.56
N LEU A 6 4.97 -6.77 1.69
CA LEU A 6 6.04 -5.80 1.93
C LEU A 6 7.43 -6.46 2.02
N VAL A 7 7.56 -7.53 2.81
CA VAL A 7 8.88 -8.13 3.10
C VAL A 7 9.32 -9.14 2.03
N ASP A 8 8.40 -9.97 1.50
CA ASP A 8 8.75 -11.09 0.61
C ASP A 8 8.57 -10.77 -0.89
N LEU A 9 7.89 -9.67 -1.25
CA LEU A 9 7.67 -9.26 -2.65
C LEU A 9 8.17 -7.84 -2.97
N GLU A 10 8.09 -6.89 -2.03
CA GLU A 10 8.69 -5.55 -2.18
C GLU A 10 10.09 -5.44 -1.53
N GLU A 11 10.60 -6.52 -0.92
CA GLU A 11 11.92 -6.62 -0.24
C GLU A 11 12.15 -5.64 0.93
N TYR A 12 11.08 -5.13 1.54
CA TYR A 12 11.19 -4.15 2.63
C TYR A 12 11.81 -4.76 3.88
N THR A 13 12.75 -4.05 4.48
CA THR A 13 13.17 -4.36 5.87
C THR A 13 11.99 -4.25 6.81
N GLN A 14 12.02 -5.01 7.91
CA GLN A 14 10.99 -4.95 8.96
C GLN A 14 10.77 -3.55 9.52
N GLN A 15 11.76 -2.66 9.46
CA GLN A 15 11.66 -1.28 9.91
C GLN A 15 10.93 -0.38 8.90
N GLN A 16 11.16 -0.56 7.59
CA GLN A 16 10.36 0.10 6.55
C GLN A 16 8.91 -0.40 6.57
N CYS A 17 8.72 -1.72 6.68
CA CYS A 17 7.41 -2.35 6.84
C CYS A 17 6.65 -1.83 8.08
N ALA A 18 7.35 -1.63 9.20
CA ALA A 18 6.78 -1.06 10.43
C ALA A 18 6.34 0.40 10.24
N GLY A 19 7.17 1.24 9.60
CA GLY A 19 6.82 2.61 9.27
C GLY A 19 5.60 2.72 8.34
N GLN A 20 5.55 1.91 7.29
CA GLN A 20 4.44 1.89 6.33
C GLN A 20 3.14 1.37 6.92
N MET A 21 3.20 0.39 7.83
CA MET A 21 2.04 -0.14 8.54
C MET A 21 1.63 0.70 9.77
N GLY A 22 2.43 1.68 10.19
CA GLY A 22 2.14 2.53 11.37
C GLY A 22 2.19 1.80 12.72
N ILE A 23 2.96 0.71 12.82
CA ILE A 23 3.01 -0.17 14.01
C ILE A 23 4.46 -0.45 14.46
N ALA A 24 4.64 -0.96 15.67
CA ALA A 24 5.97 -1.30 16.19
C ALA A 24 6.64 -2.44 15.39
N ARG A 25 7.97 -2.38 15.24
CA ARG A 25 8.77 -3.40 14.54
C ARG A 25 8.58 -4.82 15.12
N THR A 26 8.42 -4.93 16.44
CA THR A 26 8.12 -6.21 17.13
C THR A 26 6.76 -6.78 16.73
N THR A 27 5.77 -5.91 16.48
CA THR A 27 4.45 -6.30 15.96
C THR A 27 4.55 -6.80 14.52
N VAL A 28 5.35 -6.14 13.67
CA VAL A 28 5.64 -6.62 12.30
C VAL A 28 6.25 -8.02 12.33
N GLN A 29 7.29 -8.24 13.15
CA GLN A 29 7.91 -9.57 13.32
C GLN A 29 6.87 -10.64 13.69
N GLY A 30 6.03 -10.39 14.70
CA GLY A 30 4.99 -11.33 15.12
C GLY A 30 3.92 -11.62 14.06
N ILE A 31 3.46 -10.59 13.33
CA ILE A 31 2.50 -10.76 12.23
C ILE A 31 3.13 -11.55 11.07
N TYR A 32 4.39 -11.28 10.75
CA TYR A 32 5.15 -11.94 9.69
C TYR A 32 5.42 -13.42 9.99
N ASP A 33 5.85 -13.76 11.21
CA ASP A 33 6.05 -15.16 11.63
C ASP A 33 4.74 -15.95 11.66
N LEU A 34 3.64 -15.32 12.10
CA LEU A 34 2.30 -15.91 12.04
C LEU A 34 1.84 -16.14 10.60
N ALA A 35 2.15 -15.21 9.69
CA ALA A 35 1.82 -15.32 8.27
C ALA A 35 2.61 -16.45 7.59
N ARG A 36 3.93 -16.50 7.78
CA ARG A 36 4.80 -17.61 7.32
C ARG A 36 4.27 -18.96 7.81
N LYS A 37 3.92 -19.10 9.10
CA LYS A 37 3.34 -20.33 9.67
C LYS A 37 2.01 -20.74 9.01
N LYS A 38 1.13 -19.79 8.71
CA LYS A 38 -0.13 -20.06 7.98
C LYS A 38 0.12 -20.51 6.55
N ILE A 39 1.05 -19.86 5.83
CA ILE A 39 1.43 -20.21 4.45
C ILE A 39 2.06 -21.61 4.41
N ALA A 40 3.06 -21.88 5.24
CA ALA A 40 3.71 -23.18 5.32
C ALA A 40 2.71 -24.31 5.62
N ARG A 41 1.80 -24.10 6.58
CA ARG A 41 0.76 -25.09 6.90
C ARG A 41 -0.21 -25.31 5.73
N ALA A 42 -0.58 -24.25 5.01
CA ALA A 42 -1.46 -24.37 3.85
C ALA A 42 -0.82 -25.18 2.71
N ILE A 43 0.46 -24.93 2.42
CA ILE A 43 1.21 -25.65 1.39
C ILE A 43 1.41 -27.13 1.76
N VAL A 44 1.85 -27.41 2.99
CA VAL A 44 2.18 -28.79 3.43
C VAL A 44 0.92 -29.64 3.67
N GLU A 45 -0.16 -29.05 4.20
CA GLU A 45 -1.40 -29.79 4.51
C GLU A 45 -2.48 -29.63 3.42
N GLY A 46 -2.14 -29.05 2.25
CA GLY A 46 -3.06 -28.87 1.12
C GLY A 46 -4.29 -27.99 1.41
N ARG A 47 -4.22 -27.08 2.39
CA ARG A 47 -5.36 -26.25 2.81
C ARG A 47 -5.48 -24.97 2.00
N GLN A 48 -6.72 -24.52 1.78
CA GLN A 48 -7.00 -23.22 1.20
C GLN A 48 -6.54 -22.07 2.13
N LEU A 49 -5.84 -21.08 1.57
CA LEU A 49 -5.57 -19.81 2.24
C LEU A 49 -6.75 -18.85 2.05
N LEU A 50 -7.51 -18.62 3.13
CA LEU A 50 -8.58 -17.64 3.17
C LEU A 50 -8.07 -16.32 3.78
N ILE A 51 -8.10 -15.24 3.01
CA ILE A 51 -7.75 -13.89 3.46
C ILE A 51 -9.03 -13.13 3.77
N GLN A 52 -9.23 -12.75 5.04
CA GLN A 52 -10.41 -12.04 5.53
C GLN A 52 -10.02 -11.06 6.65
N GLY A 53 -10.79 -9.99 6.78
CA GLY A 53 -10.68 -8.99 7.84
C GLY A 53 -9.44 -8.09 7.75
N GLY A 54 -9.34 -7.18 8.72
CA GLY A 54 -8.32 -6.13 8.80
C GLY A 54 -8.66 -4.89 7.98
N ASP A 55 -8.16 -3.74 8.43
CA ASP A 55 -8.37 -2.45 7.79
C ASP A 55 -7.48 -2.31 6.53
N TYR A 56 -8.10 -2.03 5.39
CA TYR A 56 -7.41 -1.83 4.12
C TYR A 56 -7.84 -0.53 3.46
N ARG A 57 -6.89 0.21 2.89
CA ARG A 57 -7.14 1.43 2.11
C ARG A 57 -6.91 1.15 0.63
N LEU A 58 -7.97 1.19 -0.17
CA LEU A 58 -7.85 1.12 -1.63
C LEU A 58 -7.39 2.47 -2.18
N CYS A 59 -6.41 2.47 -3.08
CA CYS A 59 -6.11 3.65 -3.90
C CYS A 59 -7.30 3.95 -4.82
N GLN A 60 -7.84 5.16 -4.73
CA GLN A 60 -9.03 5.60 -5.48
C GLN A 60 -8.74 5.94 -6.96
N GLY A 61 -7.47 5.95 -7.37
CA GLY A 61 -7.09 6.15 -8.78
C GLY A 61 -7.36 7.56 -9.34
N ARG A 62 -7.63 8.54 -8.48
CA ARG A 62 -7.72 9.97 -8.83
C ARG A 62 -6.61 10.75 -8.12
N GLN A 63 -6.15 11.81 -8.78
CA GLN A 63 -4.81 12.39 -8.62
C GLN A 63 -4.65 13.24 -7.34
N SER A 64 -3.43 13.28 -6.82
CA SER A 64 -2.78 14.48 -6.22
C SER A 64 -1.40 14.11 -5.67
N PHE A 65 -1.30 12.98 -4.97
CA PHE A 65 -0.04 12.46 -4.43
C PHE A 65 0.63 11.45 -5.39
N PRO A 66 1.97 11.30 -5.37
CA PRO A 66 2.66 10.25 -6.10
C PRO A 66 2.25 8.87 -5.56
N CYS A 67 1.38 8.18 -6.30
CA CYS A 67 0.90 6.86 -5.93
C CYS A 67 2.07 5.86 -5.90
N CYS A 68 2.16 5.06 -4.83
CA CYS A 68 3.28 4.15 -4.57
C CYS A 68 3.33 2.98 -5.57
N CYS A 69 3.83 3.23 -6.78
CA CYS A 69 4.51 2.37 -7.77
C CYS A 69 3.96 0.97 -8.13
N HIS A 70 2.83 0.51 -7.58
CA HIS A 70 2.31 -0.85 -7.79
C HIS A 70 0.79 -0.92 -8.01
N CYS A 71 0.15 0.20 -8.34
CA CYS A 71 -1.29 0.25 -8.63
C CYS A 71 -1.56 -0.04 -10.11
N SER A 72 -2.08 -1.23 -10.42
CA SER A 72 -2.36 -1.72 -11.79
C SER A 72 -3.35 -0.86 -12.61
N ARG A 73 -3.95 0.16 -12.02
CA ARG A 73 -4.85 1.12 -12.71
C ARG A 73 -4.11 2.17 -13.54
N HIS A 74 -2.79 2.34 -13.37
CA HIS A 74 -2.02 3.40 -14.06
C HIS A 74 -1.70 3.14 -15.53
N ALA A 75 -2.14 2.01 -16.11
CA ALA A 75 -1.83 1.61 -17.49
C ALA A 75 -2.51 2.44 -18.60
N ARG A 76 -3.20 3.55 -18.27
CA ARG A 76 -3.78 4.50 -19.25
C ARG A 76 -4.16 5.84 -18.62
N LEU A 77 -3.20 6.74 -18.52
CA LEU A 77 -3.42 8.17 -18.29
C LEU A 77 -2.48 8.96 -19.20
N GLU A 78 -3.03 9.48 -20.29
CA GLU A 78 -2.35 10.48 -21.14
C GLU A 78 -2.12 11.78 -20.33
N PRO A 79 -1.06 12.55 -20.61
CA PRO A 79 -0.87 13.85 -19.97
C PRO A 79 -1.99 14.81 -20.38
N THR A 80 -2.64 15.44 -19.39
CA THR A 80 -3.51 16.60 -19.61
C THR A 80 -2.73 17.86 -19.28
N GLU A 81 -2.46 18.68 -20.29
CA GLU A 81 -1.78 19.96 -20.14
C GLU A 81 -2.48 20.86 -19.09
N PRO A 82 -1.73 21.55 -18.20
CA PRO A 82 -2.31 22.45 -17.22
C PRO A 82 -2.82 23.71 -17.92
N ASN A 83 -4.14 23.93 -17.91
CA ASN A 83 -4.74 25.13 -18.47
C ASN A 83 -4.31 26.38 -17.67
N SER A 84 -4.06 27.48 -18.36
CA SER A 84 -3.78 28.78 -17.76
C SER A 84 -5.05 29.48 -17.25
N ASP A 85 -4.85 30.65 -16.64
CA ASP A 85 -5.84 31.71 -16.44
C ASP A 85 -6.96 31.48 -15.39
N GLU A 86 -6.61 31.67 -14.11
CA GLU A 86 -7.46 32.43 -13.18
C GLU A 86 -6.63 33.57 -12.56
N LYS A 87 -7.07 34.82 -12.75
CA LYS A 87 -6.28 36.04 -12.53
C LYS A 87 -7.21 37.19 -12.09
N GLU A 88 -6.79 37.96 -11.07
CA GLU A 88 -7.38 39.27 -10.64
C GLU A 88 -8.82 39.19 -10.05
N THR A 89 -9.31 40.04 -9.13
CA THR A 89 -8.79 41.12 -8.22
C THR A 89 -9.67 41.12 -6.92
N GLN A 90 -9.77 42.07 -5.97
CA GLN A 90 -9.34 43.47 -5.74
C GLN A 90 -9.25 43.70 -4.20
N GLN A 91 -8.20 44.29 -3.61
CA GLN A 91 -8.01 45.71 -3.19
C GLN A 91 -8.89 46.27 -2.04
N HIS A 92 -8.31 47.28 -1.35
CA HIS A 92 -8.80 48.08 -0.20
C HIS A 92 -8.79 47.36 1.17
N GLU A 93 -8.46 48.05 2.28
CA GLU A 93 -8.07 49.47 2.47
C GLU A 93 -6.74 49.59 3.24
#